data_AF-V9I6U5-F1
#
_entry.id   AF-V9I6U5-F1
#
_cell.length_a   1.000
_cell.length_b   1.000
_cell.length_c   1.000
_cell.angle_alpha   90.00
_cell.angle_beta   90.00
_cell.angle_gamma   90.00
#
_symmetry.space_group_name_H-M   'P 1'
#
loop_
_entity.id
_entity.type
_entity.pdbx_description
1 polymer ?
#
loop_
_entity_poly.entity_id
_entity_poly.type
_entity_poly.pdbx_seq_one_letter_code
_entity_poly.pdbx_strand_id
1 'polypeptide(L)'
;MFFLFLYNIFSLDKKFVQFFYRVPYIALTCTLELIENTSARLKIIEILSNYFRSVIVLSSDDLLSSIYLCLNQLAPAYEGIELGVAETNLMKAIAQCTGRTLAQIKTDVQEVGDLGIVAEGSRSNQRTMFQPAPLTVSSVYTRLKEIAQMTGSASVTKKLDKIQSLFVACRFTEARYLIRSLAGKLRIGLAEQSVLQALALACTMTPPKPTFPPEILDASKKMSNDTFKQKYDETALILKTTYCECPNYDKIIPVLLKEGIKELPNKCKITPGIPMKPMLAHPTKGVQEVLTRFDGLKFTCEWKYDGERAQIHFAEDGKISIYSRNQENNTSKYPDIIGRFKNTQGENVKSCILDCEAVAWDNDKKQILPFQILSTRKRKVM
;
A
#
# COMPACT_ATOMS: atom_id res chain seq x y z
N MET A 1 2.00 -19.51 25.16
CA MET A 1 2.81 -18.48 25.85
C MET A 1 2.83 -17.12 25.12
N PHE A 2 2.76 -17.07 23.78
CA PHE A 2 2.67 -15.81 23.00
C PHE A 2 1.25 -15.24 22.82
N PHE A 3 0.21 -16.08 22.94
CA PHE A 3 -1.20 -15.63 22.99
C PHE A 3 -1.51 -14.73 24.20
N LEU A 4 -0.75 -14.88 25.31
CA LEU A 4 -0.79 -13.95 26.44
C LEU A 4 -0.02 -12.64 26.19
N PHE A 5 0.91 -12.60 25.22
CA PHE A 5 1.76 -11.43 25.00
C PHE A 5 1.03 -10.32 24.23
N LEU A 6 0.19 -10.69 23.26
CA LEU A 6 -0.75 -9.73 22.64
C LEU A 6 -1.87 -9.36 23.61
N TYR A 7 -2.46 -10.32 24.33
CA TYR A 7 -3.55 -10.03 25.28
C TYR A 7 -3.11 -9.13 26.46
N ASN A 8 -1.89 -9.30 26.98
CA ASN A 8 -1.36 -8.45 28.06
C ASN A 8 -0.72 -7.14 27.60
N ILE A 9 -0.43 -6.94 26.31
CA ILE A 9 -0.21 -5.57 25.80
C ILE A 9 -1.54 -4.79 25.77
N PHE A 10 -2.68 -5.47 25.72
CA PHE A 10 -4.02 -4.86 25.78
C PHE A 10 -4.60 -4.71 27.21
N SER A 11 -3.91 -5.16 28.25
CA SER A 11 -4.11 -4.70 29.62
C SER A 11 -2.96 -3.77 29.95
N LEU A 12 -3.21 -2.46 30.01
CA LEU A 12 -2.21 -1.45 30.38
C LEU A 12 -1.79 -1.62 31.84
N ASP A 13 -0.97 -2.63 32.10
CA ASP A 13 -0.36 -2.83 33.40
C ASP A 13 0.91 -1.99 33.48
N LYS A 14 0.96 -1.14 34.51
CA LYS A 14 1.83 0.05 34.65
C LYS A 14 3.34 -0.23 34.75
N LYS A 15 3.83 -1.43 34.42
CA LYS A 15 5.22 -1.85 34.64
C LYS A 15 6.10 -1.97 33.38
N PHE A 16 5.56 -1.69 32.19
CA PHE A 16 6.32 -1.68 30.93
C PHE A 16 6.41 -0.29 30.28
N VAL A 17 6.43 0.78 31.07
CA VAL A 17 6.58 2.14 30.54
C VAL A 17 8.04 2.57 30.65
N GLN A 18 8.83 2.15 29.67
CA GLN A 18 10.05 2.87 29.29
C GLN A 18 9.83 3.40 27.87
N PHE A 19 10.04 4.71 27.71
CA PHE A 19 9.68 5.52 26.56
C PHE A 19 10.36 5.08 25.23
N PHE A 20 9.74 5.49 24.10
CA PHE A 20 10.28 5.50 22.73
C PHE A 20 10.80 4.17 22.15
N TYR A 21 9.99 3.12 22.17
CA TYR A 21 10.30 1.94 21.36
C TYR A 21 9.69 2.08 19.97
N ARG A 22 10.54 1.99 18.95
CA ARG A 22 10.08 1.66 17.60
C ARG A 22 9.33 0.33 17.66
N VAL A 23 8.26 0.20 16.89
CA VAL A 23 7.46 -1.02 16.80
C VAL A 23 8.37 -2.16 16.34
N PRO A 24 8.54 -3.24 17.13
CA PRO A 24 9.31 -4.40 16.70
C PRO A 24 8.70 -5.00 15.44
N TYR A 25 9.53 -5.37 14.47
CA TYR A 25 9.03 -5.93 13.20
C TYR A 25 8.27 -7.24 13.42
N ILE A 26 8.70 -8.06 14.38
CA ILE A 26 7.98 -9.26 14.84
C ILE A 26 6.52 -8.98 15.24
N ALA A 27 6.20 -7.80 15.80
CA ALA A 27 4.82 -7.47 16.16
C ALA A 27 3.94 -7.32 14.91
N LEU A 28 4.49 -6.73 13.83
CA LEU A 28 3.83 -6.67 12.54
C LEU A 28 3.72 -8.07 11.94
N THR A 29 4.79 -8.86 11.89
CA THR A 29 4.77 -10.17 11.21
C THR A 29 3.90 -11.21 11.92
N CYS A 30 3.83 -11.20 13.25
CA CYS A 30 2.82 -11.97 13.98
C CYS A 30 1.40 -11.51 13.65
N THR A 31 1.17 -10.20 13.49
CA THR A 31 -0.14 -9.68 13.04
C THR A 31 -0.48 -10.18 11.64
N LEU A 32 0.49 -10.17 10.72
CA LEU A 32 0.33 -10.67 9.36
C LEU A 32 0.05 -12.18 9.32
N GLU A 33 0.68 -12.96 10.20
CA GLU A 33 0.42 -14.39 10.34
C GLU A 33 -0.98 -14.70 10.87
N LEU A 34 -1.46 -13.93 11.84
CA LEU A 34 -2.84 -14.05 12.30
C LEU A 34 -3.84 -13.72 11.18
N ILE A 35 -3.53 -12.70 10.37
CA ILE A 35 -4.35 -12.33 9.20
C ILE A 35 -4.34 -13.44 8.14
N GLU A 36 -3.17 -13.98 7.79
CA GLU A 36 -3.02 -15.07 6.81
C GLU A 36 -3.84 -16.31 7.21
N ASN A 37 -3.90 -16.62 8.51
CA ASN A 37 -4.66 -17.75 9.05
C ASN A 37 -6.15 -17.47 9.28
N THR A 38 -6.64 -16.28 8.92
CA THR A 38 -8.04 -15.87 9.14
C THR A 38 -8.77 -15.67 7.81
N SER A 39 -9.89 -16.38 7.60
CA SER A 39 -10.71 -16.22 6.39
C SER A 39 -11.77 -15.12 6.51
N ALA A 40 -12.24 -14.83 7.72
CA ALA A 40 -13.30 -13.86 7.97
C ALA A 40 -12.78 -12.41 7.87
N ARG A 41 -13.22 -11.68 6.84
CA ARG A 41 -12.80 -10.29 6.58
C ARG A 41 -12.98 -9.34 7.78
N LEU A 42 -14.11 -9.46 8.50
CA LEU A 42 -14.35 -8.62 9.69
C LEU A 42 -13.35 -8.90 10.81
N LYS A 43 -12.94 -10.16 10.97
CA LYS A 43 -11.92 -10.55 11.96
C LYS A 43 -10.53 -10.06 11.56
N ILE A 44 -10.19 -10.10 10.27
CA ILE A 44 -8.96 -9.48 9.75
C ILE A 44 -8.92 -7.98 10.09
N ILE A 45 -10.03 -7.27 9.87
CA ILE A 45 -10.15 -5.83 10.18
C ILE A 45 -9.95 -5.58 11.68
N GLU A 46 -10.53 -6.42 12.55
CA GLU A 46 -10.36 -6.33 14.00
C GLU A 46 -8.90 -6.58 14.44
N ILE A 47 -8.26 -7.64 13.92
CA ILE A 47 -6.86 -7.98 14.22
C ILE A 47 -5.94 -6.81 13.85
N LEU A 48 -6.09 -6.28 12.63
CA LEU A 48 -5.27 -5.18 12.14
C LEU A 48 -5.57 -3.86 12.86
N SER A 49 -6.84 -3.61 13.21
CA SER A 49 -7.24 -2.45 14.00
C SER A 49 -6.58 -2.47 15.37
N ASN A 50 -6.56 -3.62 16.05
CA ASN A 50 -5.88 -3.77 17.34
C ASN A 50 -4.39 -3.42 17.22
N TYR A 51 -3.70 -3.95 16.20
CA TYR A 51 -2.32 -3.57 15.93
C TYR A 51 -2.17 -2.05 15.74
N PHE A 52 -2.99 -1.42 14.88
CA PHE A 52 -2.91 0.03 14.66
C PHE A 52 -3.21 0.86 15.90
N ARG A 53 -4.15 0.45 16.76
CA ARG A 53 -4.44 1.13 18.04
C ARG A 53 -3.20 1.14 18.93
N SER A 54 -2.51 0.01 19.05
CA SER A 54 -1.26 -0.06 19.81
C SER A 54 -0.18 0.85 19.21
N VAL A 55 -0.03 0.88 17.89
CA VAL A 55 0.94 1.77 17.22
C VAL A 55 0.58 3.24 17.44
N ILE A 56 -0.69 3.64 17.30
CA ILE A 56 -1.15 5.02 17.52
C ILE A 56 -0.79 5.50 18.93
N VAL A 57 -0.96 4.66 19.95
CA VAL A 57 -0.74 5.03 21.35
C VAL A 57 0.73 5.00 21.75
N LEU A 58 1.47 3.98 21.31
CA LEU A 58 2.81 3.70 21.82
C LEU A 58 3.92 4.27 20.92
N SER A 59 3.69 4.35 19.60
CA SER A 59 4.73 4.61 18.60
C SER A 59 4.13 5.20 17.32
N SER A 60 3.41 6.32 17.42
CA SER A 60 2.62 6.90 16.31
C SER A 60 3.44 7.18 15.04
N ASP A 61 4.73 7.49 15.17
CA ASP A 61 5.67 7.67 14.05
C ASP A 61 5.83 6.43 13.15
N ASP A 62 5.60 5.23 13.69
CA ASP A 62 5.72 3.98 12.93
C ASP A 62 4.39 3.58 12.25
N LEU A 63 3.30 4.34 12.42
CA LEU A 63 2.00 4.05 11.80
C LEU A 63 2.08 4.08 10.27
N LEU A 64 2.73 5.10 9.70
CA LEU A 64 2.90 5.24 8.26
C LEU A 64 3.68 4.05 7.67
N SER A 65 4.82 3.73 8.28
CA SER A 65 5.65 2.58 7.88
C SER A 65 4.88 1.27 8.00
N SER A 66 4.09 1.12 9.06
CA SER A 66 3.24 -0.06 9.25
C SER A 66 2.21 -0.23 8.14
N ILE A 67 1.49 0.84 7.78
CA ILE A 67 0.47 0.81 6.72
C ILE A 67 1.10 0.43 5.38
N TYR A 68 2.25 1.04 5.04
CA TYR A 68 2.99 0.73 3.83
C TYR A 68 3.41 -0.74 3.77
N LEU A 69 3.97 -1.29 4.86
CA LEU A 69 4.37 -2.70 4.91
C LEU A 69 3.16 -3.66 4.84
N CYS A 70 2.02 -3.33 5.46
CA CYS A 70 0.78 -4.10 5.32
C CYS A 70 0.26 -4.16 3.87
N LEU A 71 0.47 -3.09 3.11
CA LEU A 71 0.09 -2.99 1.70
C LEU A 71 1.17 -3.50 0.73
N ASN A 72 2.34 -3.87 1.26
CA ASN A 72 3.54 -4.15 0.49
C ASN A 72 3.92 -3.03 -0.50
N GLN A 73 3.75 -1.78 -0.07
CA GLN A 73 4.08 -0.56 -0.81
C GLN A 73 5.17 0.21 -0.07
N LEU A 74 5.93 1.06 -0.77
CA LEU A 74 6.98 1.89 -0.17
C LEU A 74 6.77 3.40 -0.36
N ALA A 75 5.81 3.75 -1.22
CA ALA A 75 5.45 5.10 -1.60
C ALA A 75 4.10 5.06 -2.32
N PRO A 76 3.46 6.22 -2.56
CA PRO A 76 2.32 6.32 -3.47
C PRO A 76 2.67 5.75 -4.86
N ALA A 77 1.71 5.09 -5.51
CA ALA A 77 1.95 4.37 -6.76
C ALA A 77 2.52 5.24 -7.89
N TYR A 78 2.17 6.54 -7.93
CA TYR A 78 2.66 7.47 -8.94
C TYR A 78 4.14 7.86 -8.78
N GLU A 79 4.79 7.54 -7.66
CA GLU A 79 6.23 7.71 -7.50
C GLU A 79 7.04 6.60 -8.16
N GLY A 80 6.39 5.48 -8.55
CA GLY A 80 7.04 4.39 -9.29
C GLY A 80 8.13 3.65 -8.50
N ILE A 81 8.09 3.68 -7.17
CA ILE A 81 9.03 2.95 -6.32
C ILE A 81 8.57 1.50 -6.19
N GLU A 82 9.23 0.60 -6.92
CA GLU A 82 8.96 -0.83 -6.90
C GLU A 82 10.00 -1.58 -6.06
N LEU A 83 9.53 -2.40 -5.11
CA LEU A 83 10.40 -3.24 -4.29
C LEU A 83 10.98 -4.43 -5.05
N GLY A 84 10.29 -4.88 -6.11
CA GLY A 84 10.43 -6.20 -6.75
C GLY A 84 11.87 -6.61 -7.05
N VAL A 85 12.45 -7.43 -6.19
CA VAL A 85 13.74 -8.07 -6.42
C VAL A 85 13.49 -9.39 -7.13
N ALA A 86 14.24 -9.65 -8.22
CA ALA A 86 14.14 -10.90 -8.94
C ALA A 86 14.29 -12.09 -7.98
N GLU A 87 13.36 -13.05 -8.05
CA GLU A 87 13.28 -14.18 -7.13
C GLU A 87 14.59 -14.98 -7.07
N THR A 88 15.29 -15.10 -8.20
CA THR A 88 16.61 -15.73 -8.29
C THR A 88 17.68 -15.04 -7.44
N ASN A 89 17.62 -13.71 -7.30
CA ASN A 89 18.52 -12.96 -6.44
C ASN A 89 18.16 -13.16 -4.96
N LEU A 90 16.87 -13.26 -4.63
CA LEU A 90 16.43 -13.59 -3.27
C LEU A 90 16.87 -15.00 -2.85
N MET A 91 16.73 -15.99 -3.74
CA MET A 91 17.24 -17.34 -3.50
C MET A 91 18.76 -17.34 -3.27
N LYS A 92 19.53 -16.55 -4.03
CA LYS A 92 20.98 -16.39 -3.82
C LYS A 92 21.30 -15.80 -2.45
N ALA A 93 20.57 -14.76 -2.02
CA ALA A 93 20.75 -14.16 -0.70
C ALA A 93 20.49 -15.17 0.43
N ILE A 94 19.39 -15.93 0.33
CA ILE A 94 19.04 -16.97 1.32
C ILE A 94 20.12 -18.07 1.35
N ALA A 95 20.53 -18.57 0.18
CA ALA A 95 21.58 -19.59 0.06
C ALA A 95 22.88 -19.13 0.76
N GLN A 96 23.33 -17.91 0.52
CA GLN A 96 24.54 -17.34 1.10
C GLN A 96 24.45 -17.15 2.63
N CYS A 97 23.30 -16.70 3.16
CA CYS A 97 23.10 -16.54 4.61
C CYS A 97 22.94 -17.87 5.36
N THR A 98 22.45 -18.91 4.69
CA THR A 98 22.08 -20.19 5.31
C THR A 98 23.11 -21.29 5.05
N GLY A 99 24.12 -21.02 4.21
CA GLY A 99 25.11 -22.02 3.82
C GLY A 99 24.52 -23.15 2.96
N ARG A 100 23.32 -22.96 2.41
CA ARG A 100 22.65 -23.90 1.51
C ARG A 100 23.05 -23.62 0.07
N THR A 101 23.00 -24.63 -0.79
CA THR A 101 23.23 -24.43 -2.23
C THR A 101 22.00 -23.81 -2.89
N LEU A 102 22.19 -23.07 -3.99
CA LEU A 102 21.07 -22.51 -4.75
C LEU A 102 20.14 -23.61 -5.30
N ALA A 103 20.69 -24.79 -5.62
CA ALA A 103 19.91 -25.93 -6.09
C ALA A 103 18.93 -26.44 -5.01
N GLN A 104 19.40 -26.59 -3.76
CA GLN A 104 18.55 -26.97 -2.63
C GLN A 104 17.42 -25.95 -2.41
N ILE A 105 17.72 -24.65 -2.42
CA ILE A 105 16.68 -23.61 -2.26
C ILE A 105 15.65 -23.71 -3.40
N LYS A 106 16.09 -23.94 -4.65
CA LYS A 106 15.15 -24.10 -5.78
C LYS A 106 14.25 -25.32 -5.61
N THR A 107 14.79 -26.45 -5.17
CA THR A 107 14.00 -27.67 -4.91
C THR A 107 12.94 -27.42 -3.84
N ASP A 108 13.33 -26.86 -2.69
CA ASP A 108 12.37 -26.51 -1.63
C ASP A 108 11.28 -25.54 -2.11
N VAL A 109 11.63 -24.54 -2.93
CA VAL A 109 10.65 -23.59 -3.48
C VAL A 109 9.67 -24.27 -4.44
N GLN A 110 10.14 -25.25 -5.22
CA GLN A 110 9.27 -26.04 -6.10
C GLN A 110 8.29 -26.91 -5.30
N GLU A 111 8.72 -27.47 -4.17
CA GLU A 111 7.89 -28.31 -3.30
C GLU A 111 6.90 -27.48 -2.47
N VAL A 112 7.36 -26.38 -1.86
CA VAL A 112 6.56 -25.55 -0.94
C VAL A 112 5.73 -24.50 -1.67
N GLY A 113 6.20 -24.01 -2.82
CA GLY A 113 5.55 -22.97 -3.62
C GLY A 113 5.68 -21.55 -3.04
N ASP A 114 6.45 -21.35 -1.96
CA ASP A 114 6.61 -20.07 -1.28
C ASP A 114 8.04 -19.86 -0.75
N LEU A 115 8.77 -18.94 -1.39
CA LEU A 115 10.14 -18.60 -0.99
C LEU A 115 10.22 -18.03 0.44
N GLY A 116 9.18 -17.36 0.94
CA GLY A 116 9.16 -16.87 2.31
C GLY A 116 9.14 -17.99 3.35
N ILE A 117 8.34 -19.03 3.11
CA ILE A 117 8.28 -20.20 4.00
C ILE A 117 9.63 -20.94 3.98
N VAL A 118 10.22 -21.11 2.79
CA VAL A 118 11.58 -21.69 2.65
C VAL A 118 12.61 -20.86 3.40
N ALA A 119 12.50 -19.53 3.34
CA ALA A 119 13.42 -18.62 4.02
C ALA A 119 13.32 -18.71 5.55
N GLU A 120 12.10 -18.79 6.10
CA GLU A 120 11.87 -18.99 7.54
C GLU A 120 12.35 -20.35 8.04
N GLY A 121 12.11 -21.41 7.26
CA GLY A 121 12.60 -22.76 7.57
C GLY A 121 14.12 -22.88 7.45
N SER A 122 14.78 -21.97 6.73
CA SER A 122 16.23 -21.99 6.53
C SER A 122 16.94 -21.23 7.65
N ARG A 123 17.53 -21.97 8.59
CA ARG A 123 18.36 -21.37 9.65
C ARG A 123 19.64 -20.78 9.06
N SER A 124 20.00 -19.58 9.51
CA SER A 124 21.32 -19.03 9.19
C SER A 124 22.40 -19.85 9.88
N ASN A 125 23.29 -20.46 9.08
CA ASN A 125 24.46 -21.19 9.57
C ASN A 125 25.67 -20.27 9.80
N GLN A 126 25.55 -18.98 9.50
CA GLN A 126 26.58 -18.00 9.80
C GLN A 126 26.63 -17.75 11.31
N ARG A 127 27.66 -18.26 11.97
CA ARG A 127 27.92 -17.96 13.38
C ARG A 127 28.30 -16.49 13.51
N THR A 128 27.38 -15.66 13.98
CA THR A 128 27.68 -14.28 14.36
C THR A 128 28.26 -14.26 15.77
N MET A 129 29.36 -13.51 15.97
CA MET A 129 29.97 -13.32 17.30
C MET A 129 29.00 -12.61 18.26
N PHE A 130 28.10 -11.77 17.71
CA PHE A 130 27.02 -11.10 18.43
C PHE A 130 25.73 -11.19 17.62
N GLN A 131 24.62 -11.41 18.32
CA GLN A 131 23.29 -11.37 17.72
C GLN A 131 22.94 -9.94 17.31
N PRO A 132 22.52 -9.70 16.04
CA PRO A 132 22.05 -8.38 15.64
C PRO A 132 20.88 -7.89 16.49
N ALA A 133 20.77 -6.56 16.60
CA ALA A 133 19.62 -5.93 17.24
C ALA A 133 18.30 -6.39 16.57
N PRO A 134 17.21 -6.58 17.34
CA PRO A 134 15.91 -6.90 16.77
C PRO A 134 15.48 -5.88 15.71
N LEU A 135 14.83 -6.36 14.65
CA LEU A 135 14.31 -5.49 13.60
C LEU A 135 13.14 -4.65 14.11
N THR A 136 13.02 -3.43 13.58
CA THR A 136 11.88 -2.53 13.83
C THR A 136 11.17 -2.19 12.53
N VAL A 137 9.87 -1.91 12.60
CA VAL A 137 9.02 -1.58 11.45
C VAL A 137 9.61 -0.44 10.61
N SER A 138 9.99 0.68 11.24
CA SER A 138 10.58 1.82 10.53
C SER A 138 11.96 1.50 9.94
N SER A 139 12.79 0.71 10.63
CA SER A 139 14.09 0.31 10.09
C SER A 139 13.96 -0.60 8.86
N VAL A 140 13.02 -1.54 8.88
CA VAL A 140 12.73 -2.43 7.76
C VAL A 140 12.16 -1.63 6.60
N TYR A 141 11.13 -0.81 6.83
CA TYR A 141 10.55 0.06 5.80
C TYR A 141 11.60 0.95 5.12
N THR A 142 12.45 1.62 5.91
CA THR A 142 13.52 2.49 5.39
C THR A 142 14.51 1.70 4.54
N ARG A 143 14.98 0.54 5.03
CA ARG A 143 15.93 -0.29 4.27
C ARG A 143 15.33 -0.87 3.00
N LEU A 144 14.04 -1.26 3.01
CA LEU A 144 13.35 -1.70 1.80
C LEU A 144 13.22 -0.55 0.78
N LYS A 145 12.92 0.67 1.24
CA LYS A 145 12.88 1.86 0.39
C LYS A 145 14.25 2.17 -0.23
N GLU A 146 15.33 2.08 0.54
CA GLU A 146 16.70 2.21 0.03
C GLU A 146 17.03 1.14 -1.03
N ILE A 147 16.67 -0.12 -0.79
CA ILE A 147 16.87 -1.23 -1.75
C ILE A 147 16.12 -0.96 -3.06
N ALA A 148 14.87 -0.48 -2.97
CA ALA A 148 14.05 -0.17 -4.14
C ALA A 148 14.63 0.98 -4.98
N GLN A 149 15.16 2.02 -4.34
CA GLN A 149 15.71 3.21 -5.00
C GLN A 149 17.11 3.00 -5.60
N MET A 150 17.82 1.92 -5.24
CA MET A 150 19.13 1.61 -5.83
C MET A 150 19.03 1.21 -7.30
N THR A 151 19.77 1.92 -8.16
CA THR A 151 19.87 1.67 -9.61
C THR A 151 21.34 1.61 -10.07
N GLY A 152 21.58 1.16 -11.31
CA GLY A 152 22.93 1.09 -11.91
C GLY A 152 23.59 -0.28 -11.83
N SER A 153 24.73 -0.45 -12.51
CA SER A 153 25.42 -1.74 -12.72
C SER A 153 25.90 -2.42 -11.43
N ALA A 154 26.35 -1.65 -10.44
CA ALA A 154 26.79 -2.16 -9.13
C ALA A 154 25.64 -2.31 -8.11
N SER A 155 24.39 -2.00 -8.48
CA SER A 155 23.27 -2.00 -7.53
C SER A 155 22.89 -3.39 -7.04
N VAL A 156 23.00 -4.41 -7.90
CA VAL A 156 22.55 -5.78 -7.57
C VAL A 156 23.30 -6.34 -6.36
N THR A 157 24.63 -6.24 -6.34
CA THR A 157 25.45 -6.70 -5.21
C THR A 157 25.11 -5.94 -3.94
N LYS A 158 25.01 -4.60 -3.99
CA LYS A 158 24.63 -3.79 -2.82
C LYS A 158 23.23 -4.11 -2.28
N LYS A 159 22.27 -4.39 -3.18
CA LYS A 159 20.93 -4.85 -2.79
C LYS A 159 21.01 -6.18 -2.06
N LEU A 160 21.77 -7.15 -2.58
CA LEU A 160 21.98 -8.44 -1.94
C LEU A 160 22.58 -8.29 -0.54
N ASP A 161 23.63 -7.48 -0.37
CA ASP A 161 24.28 -7.27 0.93
C ASP A 161 23.30 -6.69 1.97
N LYS A 162 22.46 -5.73 1.57
CA LYS A 162 21.42 -5.15 2.44
C LYS A 162 20.33 -6.17 2.81
N ILE A 163 19.90 -6.98 1.85
CA ILE A 163 18.91 -8.06 2.08
C ILE A 163 19.48 -9.10 3.04
N GLN A 164 20.74 -9.50 2.86
CA GLN A 164 21.43 -10.42 3.76
C GLN A 164 21.52 -9.86 5.18
N SER A 165 21.91 -8.58 5.34
CA SER A 165 21.95 -7.91 6.64
C SER A 165 20.60 -7.92 7.35
N LEU A 166 19.50 -7.70 6.63
CA LEU A 166 18.15 -7.81 7.19
C LEU A 166 17.81 -9.25 7.57
N PHE A 167 18.09 -10.20 6.67
CA PHE A 167 17.76 -11.61 6.85
C PHE A 167 18.49 -12.24 8.06
N VAL A 168 19.77 -11.91 8.27
CA VAL A 168 20.55 -12.40 9.43
C VAL A 168 20.00 -11.85 10.75
N ALA A 169 19.33 -10.69 10.75
CA ALA A 169 18.69 -10.12 11.93
C ALA A 169 17.26 -10.65 12.18
N CYS A 170 16.66 -11.35 11.20
CA CYS A 170 15.30 -11.87 11.30
C CYS A 170 15.17 -12.93 12.40
N ARG A 171 14.02 -12.91 13.07
CA ARG A 171 13.62 -13.87 14.10
C ARG A 171 12.25 -14.43 13.77
N PHE A 172 12.06 -15.73 13.95
CA PHE A 172 10.76 -16.40 13.75
C PHE A 172 10.16 -16.05 12.38
N THR A 173 8.92 -15.55 12.34
CA THR A 173 8.16 -15.25 11.13
C THR A 173 8.67 -14.03 10.36
N GLU A 174 9.63 -13.25 10.90
CA GLU A 174 10.16 -12.06 10.22
C GLU A 174 10.75 -12.39 8.84
N ALA A 175 11.48 -13.50 8.73
CA ALA A 175 12.08 -13.94 7.48
C ALA A 175 11.03 -14.22 6.39
N ARG A 176 9.91 -14.85 6.78
CA ARG A 176 8.80 -15.17 5.86
C ARG A 176 8.28 -13.91 5.18
N TYR A 177 7.88 -12.92 5.97
CA TYR A 177 7.25 -11.71 5.44
C TYR A 177 8.25 -10.75 4.82
N LEU A 178 9.51 -10.70 5.29
CA LEU A 178 10.56 -9.92 4.64
C LEU A 178 10.79 -10.40 3.19
N ILE A 179 10.93 -11.70 2.99
CA ILE A 179 11.19 -12.28 1.67
C ILE A 179 9.96 -12.19 0.76
N ARG A 180 8.76 -12.42 1.30
CA ARG A 180 7.51 -12.20 0.57
C ARG A 180 7.33 -10.74 0.13
N SER A 181 7.69 -9.79 0.98
CA SER A 181 7.70 -8.37 0.63
C SER A 181 8.66 -8.08 -0.52
N LEU A 182 9.91 -8.52 -0.40
CA LEU A 182 10.95 -8.34 -1.44
C LEU A 182 10.58 -9.00 -2.77
N ALA A 183 9.86 -10.13 -2.75
CA ALA A 183 9.35 -10.81 -3.93
C ALA A 183 8.11 -10.12 -4.54
N GLY A 184 7.59 -9.06 -3.92
CA GLY A 184 6.42 -8.31 -4.37
C GLY A 184 5.07 -8.98 -4.05
N LYS A 185 5.05 -10.08 -3.30
CA LYS A 185 3.84 -10.89 -3.04
C LYS A 185 3.74 -11.28 -1.57
N LEU A 186 2.99 -10.50 -0.79
CA LEU A 186 2.84 -10.71 0.66
C LEU A 186 1.96 -11.93 1.02
N ARG A 187 1.03 -12.32 0.15
CA ARG A 187 0.20 -13.55 0.25
C ARG A 187 -0.63 -13.70 1.54
N ILE A 188 -1.07 -12.60 2.14
CA ILE A 188 -1.86 -12.60 3.40
C ILE A 188 -3.37 -12.42 3.20
N GLY A 189 -3.86 -12.29 1.96
CA GLY A 189 -5.29 -12.05 1.70
C GLY A 189 -5.83 -10.67 2.16
N LEU A 190 -4.94 -9.75 2.55
CA LEU A 190 -5.29 -8.39 2.96
C LEU A 190 -5.37 -7.45 1.76
N ALA A 191 -6.49 -6.74 1.63
CA ALA A 191 -6.72 -5.75 0.58
C ALA A 191 -6.71 -4.32 1.15
N GLU A 192 -6.41 -3.33 0.30
CA GLU A 192 -6.38 -1.89 0.63
C GLU A 192 -7.64 -1.42 1.38
N GLN A 193 -8.82 -1.87 0.93
CA GLN A 193 -10.10 -1.54 1.56
C GLN A 193 -10.20 -2.06 3.00
N SER A 194 -9.59 -3.21 3.32
CA SER A 194 -9.56 -3.73 4.68
C SER A 194 -8.57 -2.96 5.56
N VAL A 195 -7.46 -2.48 5.01
CA VAL A 195 -6.51 -1.59 5.73
C VAL A 195 -7.18 -0.26 6.09
N LEU A 196 -7.89 0.36 5.15
CA LEU A 196 -8.64 1.61 5.43
C LEU A 196 -9.72 1.38 6.50
N GLN A 197 -10.46 0.28 6.44
CA GLN A 197 -11.45 -0.07 7.48
C GLN A 197 -10.81 -0.29 8.85
N ALA A 198 -9.68 -1.01 8.91
CA ALA A 198 -8.96 -1.25 10.15
C ALA A 198 -8.41 0.04 10.75
N LEU A 199 -7.88 0.95 9.92
CA LEU A 199 -7.39 2.26 10.36
C LEU A 199 -8.54 3.13 10.87
N ALA A 200 -9.68 3.15 10.18
CA ALA A 200 -10.88 3.85 10.64
C ALA A 200 -11.36 3.29 11.99
N LEU A 201 -11.47 1.97 12.11
CA LEU A 201 -11.87 1.31 13.36
C LEU A 201 -10.90 1.66 14.51
N ALA A 202 -9.60 1.63 14.24
CA ALA A 202 -8.58 2.00 15.20
C ALA A 202 -8.73 3.44 15.68
N CYS A 203 -8.96 4.39 14.76
CA CYS A 203 -9.17 5.80 15.09
C CYS A 203 -10.51 6.06 15.81
N THR A 204 -11.56 5.30 15.49
CA THR A 204 -12.85 5.42 16.19
C THR A 204 -12.74 4.93 17.64
N MET A 205 -12.04 3.81 17.87
CA MET A 205 -11.83 3.25 19.21
C MET A 205 -10.80 4.03 20.02
N THR A 206 -9.71 4.44 19.39
CA THR A 206 -8.57 5.10 20.02
C THR A 206 -8.23 6.35 19.22
N PRO A 207 -8.95 7.47 19.45
CA PRO A 207 -8.73 8.71 18.71
C PRO A 207 -7.27 9.18 18.83
N PRO A 208 -6.59 9.47 17.71
CA PRO A 208 -5.21 9.93 17.76
C PRO A 208 -5.15 11.29 18.45
N LYS A 209 -4.41 11.36 19.54
CA LYS A 209 -4.09 12.59 20.25
C LYS A 209 -2.62 12.56 20.68
N PRO A 210 -1.92 13.70 20.70
CA PRO A 210 -0.50 13.78 21.06
C PRO A 210 -0.22 13.60 22.57
N THR A 211 -1.24 13.38 23.40
CA THR A 211 -1.09 13.28 24.86
C THR A 211 -0.95 11.83 25.32
N PHE A 212 0.06 11.56 26.16
CA PHE A 212 0.28 10.27 26.80
C PHE A 212 0.25 10.40 28.33
N PRO A 213 -0.43 9.49 29.06
CA PRO A 213 -1.29 8.42 28.55
C PRO A 213 -2.54 9.00 27.83
N PRO A 214 -3.08 8.31 26.82
CA PRO A 214 -4.27 8.77 26.14
C PRO A 214 -5.48 8.79 27.10
N GLU A 215 -6.24 9.88 27.07
CA GLU A 215 -7.48 10.03 27.86
C GLU A 215 -8.52 8.96 27.52
N ILE A 216 -8.52 8.50 26.26
CA ILE A 216 -9.47 7.54 25.71
C ILE A 216 -8.69 6.44 24.99
N LEU A 217 -8.61 5.28 25.62
CA LEU A 217 -8.02 4.07 25.04
C LEU A 217 -9.01 3.24 24.25
N ASP A 218 -10.27 3.29 24.67
CA ASP A 218 -11.35 2.56 24.05
C ASP A 218 -12.66 3.35 24.20
N ALA A 219 -12.98 4.12 23.18
CA ALA A 219 -14.20 4.91 23.11
C ALA A 219 -15.46 4.04 23.03
N SER A 220 -15.35 2.78 22.57
CA SER A 220 -16.50 1.88 22.41
C SER A 220 -17.13 1.53 23.76
N LYS A 221 -16.34 1.45 24.83
CA LYS A 221 -16.82 1.11 26.18
C LYS A 221 -17.78 2.14 26.79
N LYS A 222 -17.79 3.37 26.27
CA LYS A 222 -18.63 4.47 26.75
C LYS A 222 -19.85 4.72 25.84
N MET A 223 -20.10 3.84 24.87
CA MET A 223 -21.12 4.02 23.83
C MET A 223 -21.95 2.75 23.67
N SER A 224 -23.19 2.88 23.20
CA SER A 224 -23.97 1.74 22.73
C SER A 224 -23.39 1.22 21.41
N ASN A 225 -23.69 -0.05 21.07
CA ASN A 225 -23.23 -0.67 19.83
C ASN A 225 -23.70 0.11 18.59
N ASP A 226 -24.94 0.60 18.58
CA ASP A 226 -25.50 1.34 17.45
C ASP A 226 -24.82 2.70 17.25
N THR A 227 -24.61 3.44 18.34
CA THR A 227 -23.91 4.74 18.29
C THR A 227 -22.44 4.55 17.86
N PHE A 228 -21.77 3.51 18.36
CA PHE A 228 -20.41 3.21 17.94
C PHE A 228 -20.34 2.86 16.45
N LYS A 229 -21.27 2.02 15.97
CA LYS A 229 -21.34 1.64 14.56
C LYS A 229 -21.54 2.84 13.64
N GLN A 230 -22.46 3.75 13.98
CA GLN A 230 -22.68 4.98 13.22
C GLN A 230 -21.41 5.83 13.15
N LYS A 231 -20.71 6.01 14.27
CA LYS A 231 -19.46 6.78 14.33
C LYS A 231 -18.32 6.12 13.54
N TYR A 232 -18.24 4.80 13.59
CA TYR A 232 -17.28 4.04 12.79
C TYR A 232 -17.58 4.17 11.29
N ASP A 233 -18.83 4.05 10.89
CA ASP A 233 -19.24 4.20 9.49
C ASP A 233 -18.93 5.62 8.96
N GLU A 234 -19.16 6.66 9.77
CA GLU A 234 -18.77 8.05 9.46
C GLU A 234 -17.25 8.19 9.31
N THR A 235 -16.47 7.67 10.27
CA THR A 235 -14.99 7.71 10.25
C THR A 235 -14.45 6.99 9.01
N ALA A 236 -15.00 5.82 8.70
CA ALA A 236 -14.63 5.01 7.55
C ALA A 236 -14.98 5.70 6.24
N LEU A 237 -16.14 6.35 6.15
CA LEU A 237 -16.52 7.11 4.97
C LEU A 237 -15.55 8.28 4.73
N ILE A 238 -15.26 9.08 5.76
CA ILE A 238 -14.31 10.21 5.65
C ILE A 238 -12.95 9.72 5.17
N LEU A 239 -12.40 8.69 5.81
CA LEU A 239 -11.07 8.16 5.48
C LEU A 239 -11.02 7.62 4.04
N LYS A 240 -12.02 6.84 3.64
CA LYS A 240 -12.07 6.25 2.29
C LYS A 240 -12.26 7.30 1.21
N THR A 241 -13.16 8.26 1.41
CA THR A 241 -13.38 9.35 0.46
C THR A 241 -12.10 10.17 0.31
N THR A 242 -11.47 10.54 1.43
CA THR A 242 -10.17 11.25 1.41
C THR A 242 -9.11 10.46 0.64
N TYR A 243 -9.00 9.15 0.88
CA TYR A 243 -8.03 8.31 0.18
C TYR A 243 -8.36 8.14 -1.32
N CYS A 244 -9.65 8.09 -1.69
CA CYS A 244 -10.04 8.07 -3.10
C CYS A 244 -9.65 9.36 -3.82
N GLU A 245 -9.78 10.50 -3.17
CA GLU A 245 -9.43 11.83 -3.71
C GLU A 245 -7.93 12.12 -3.69
N CYS A 246 -7.24 11.64 -2.66
CA CYS A 246 -5.81 11.84 -2.40
C CYS A 246 -5.18 10.52 -1.90
N PRO A 247 -4.91 9.54 -2.80
CA PRO A 247 -4.35 8.23 -2.45
C PRO A 247 -2.85 8.34 -2.10
N ASN A 248 -2.54 9.06 -1.03
CA ASN A 248 -1.20 9.32 -0.53
C ASN A 248 -1.22 9.26 1.02
N TYR A 249 -0.67 8.18 1.58
CA TYR A 249 -0.56 8.01 3.03
C TYR A 249 0.46 8.96 3.67
N ASP A 250 1.52 9.38 2.96
CA ASP A 250 2.46 10.41 3.44
C ASP A 250 1.76 11.74 3.72
N LYS A 251 0.63 12.04 3.08
CA LYS A 251 -0.22 13.21 3.37
C LYS A 251 -1.29 12.91 4.41
N ILE A 252 -2.01 11.80 4.26
CA ILE A 252 -3.16 11.47 5.11
C ILE A 252 -2.74 11.20 6.55
N ILE A 253 -1.68 10.41 6.78
CA ILE A 253 -1.31 9.96 8.12
C ILE A 253 -0.83 11.10 9.01
N PRO A 254 0.03 12.04 8.56
CA PRO A 254 0.39 13.18 9.38
C PRO A 254 -0.80 14.06 9.78
N VAL A 255 -1.74 14.33 8.86
CA VAL A 255 -2.97 15.09 9.18
C VAL A 255 -3.84 14.31 10.16
N LEU A 256 -4.04 13.01 9.91
CA LEU A 256 -4.82 12.14 10.80
C LEU A 256 -4.28 12.13 12.23
N LEU A 257 -2.96 12.05 12.40
CA LEU A 257 -2.32 11.99 13.72
C LEU A 257 -2.29 13.34 14.44
N LYS A 258 -2.14 14.46 13.71
CA LYS A 258 -2.00 15.80 14.30
C LYS A 258 -3.33 16.53 14.49
N GLU A 259 -4.22 16.43 13.50
CA GLU A 259 -5.45 17.24 13.41
C GLU A 259 -6.72 16.36 13.54
N GLY A 260 -6.59 15.05 13.34
CA GLY A 260 -7.68 14.09 13.50
C GLY A 260 -8.49 13.84 12.22
N ILE A 261 -9.40 12.86 12.30
CA ILE A 261 -10.15 12.35 11.14
C ILE A 261 -10.98 13.44 10.43
N LYS A 262 -11.57 14.37 11.19
CA LYS A 262 -12.51 15.37 10.66
C LYS A 262 -11.84 16.42 9.76
N GLU A 263 -10.54 16.66 9.93
CA GLU A 263 -9.79 17.63 9.13
C GLU A 263 -9.25 17.04 7.82
N LEU A 264 -9.33 15.71 7.64
CA LEU A 264 -8.85 15.06 6.42
C LEU A 264 -9.44 15.65 5.12
N PRO A 265 -10.78 15.85 4.99
CA PRO A 265 -11.35 16.43 3.76
C PRO A 265 -10.91 17.88 3.51
N ASN A 266 -10.52 18.61 4.56
CA ASN A 266 -10.08 20.00 4.43
C ASN A 266 -8.62 20.10 3.96
N LYS A 267 -7.78 19.13 4.35
CA LYS A 267 -6.32 19.16 4.11
C LYS A 267 -5.85 18.27 2.96
N CYS A 268 -6.57 17.18 2.68
CA CYS A 268 -6.20 16.17 1.69
C CYS A 268 -7.23 16.14 0.54
N LYS A 269 -7.24 17.20 -0.27
CA LYS A 269 -8.20 17.40 -1.37
C LYS A 269 -7.66 16.90 -2.71
N ILE A 270 -8.57 16.69 -3.66
CA ILE A 270 -8.24 16.53 -5.08
C ILE A 270 -7.32 17.69 -5.51
N THR A 271 -6.15 17.34 -6.04
CA THR A 271 -5.14 18.33 -6.45
C THR A 271 -4.50 17.87 -7.75
N PRO A 272 -4.52 18.68 -8.84
CA PRO A 272 -3.75 18.40 -10.05
C PRO A 272 -2.29 18.03 -9.73
N GLY A 273 -1.78 16.96 -10.33
CA GLY A 273 -0.48 16.37 -9.98
C GLY A 273 -0.53 15.22 -8.98
N ILE A 274 -1.64 14.99 -8.27
CA ILE A 274 -1.86 13.78 -7.44
C ILE A 274 -3.02 13.00 -8.06
N PRO A 275 -2.79 11.78 -8.59
CA PRO A 275 -3.87 11.00 -9.20
C PRO A 275 -4.91 10.60 -8.17
N MET A 276 -6.17 10.55 -8.59
CA MET A 276 -7.28 10.06 -7.77
C MET A 276 -7.70 8.64 -8.19
N LYS A 277 -8.37 7.93 -7.29
CA LYS A 277 -8.93 6.61 -7.60
C LYS A 277 -10.01 6.77 -8.68
N PRO A 278 -9.89 6.07 -9.82
CA PRO A 278 -10.87 6.17 -10.88
C PRO A 278 -12.19 5.50 -10.52
N MET A 279 -13.30 6.04 -11.04
CA MET A 279 -14.57 5.32 -11.02
C MET A 279 -14.48 4.04 -11.87
N LEU A 280 -14.97 2.93 -11.34
CA LEU A 280 -14.98 1.61 -12.01
C LEU A 280 -16.38 1.23 -12.46
N ALA A 281 -16.47 0.38 -13.49
CA ALA A 281 -17.72 -0.16 -13.98
C ALA A 281 -18.04 -1.53 -13.34
N HIS A 282 -19.32 -1.78 -13.08
CA HIS A 282 -19.82 -3.11 -12.74
C HIS A 282 -20.23 -3.83 -14.03
N PRO A 283 -19.82 -5.10 -14.25
CA PRO A 283 -20.26 -5.85 -15.41
C PRO A 283 -21.77 -6.12 -15.32
N THR A 284 -22.47 -5.92 -16.43
CA THR A 284 -23.92 -6.10 -16.54
C THR A 284 -24.18 -7.02 -17.73
N LYS A 285 -25.07 -8.02 -17.58
CA LYS A 285 -25.28 -9.06 -18.59
C LYS A 285 -26.35 -8.72 -19.63
N GLY A 286 -27.06 -7.61 -19.47
CA GLY A 286 -28.06 -7.18 -20.43
C GLY A 286 -28.66 -5.82 -20.11
N VAL A 287 -29.36 -5.25 -21.08
CA VAL A 287 -29.98 -3.92 -20.98
C VAL A 287 -31.01 -3.86 -19.85
N GLN A 288 -31.77 -4.94 -19.64
CA GLN A 288 -32.79 -4.97 -18.59
C GLN A 288 -32.21 -4.78 -17.18
N GLU A 289 -31.03 -5.36 -16.90
CA GLU A 289 -30.35 -5.19 -15.62
C GLU A 289 -29.89 -3.73 -15.43
N VAL A 290 -29.49 -3.03 -16.50
CA VAL A 290 -29.19 -1.59 -16.46
C VAL A 290 -30.45 -0.79 -16.08
N LEU A 291 -31.57 -1.06 -16.77
CA LEU A 291 -32.84 -0.36 -16.54
C LEU A 291 -33.36 -0.58 -15.13
N THR A 292 -33.28 -1.81 -14.61
CA THR A 292 -33.67 -2.11 -13.22
C THR A 292 -32.74 -1.43 -12.22
N ARG A 293 -31.43 -1.39 -12.48
CA ARG A 293 -30.46 -0.76 -11.57
C ARG A 293 -30.59 0.76 -11.51
N PHE A 294 -30.98 1.40 -12.62
CA PHE A 294 -31.14 2.85 -12.73
C PHE A 294 -32.62 3.27 -12.79
N ASP A 295 -33.52 2.47 -12.24
CA ASP A 295 -34.95 2.78 -12.26
C ASP A 295 -35.22 4.16 -11.61
N GLY A 296 -36.03 4.96 -12.29
CA GLY A 296 -36.31 6.35 -11.91
C GLY A 296 -35.12 7.34 -12.06
N LEU A 297 -33.95 6.91 -12.53
CA LEU A 297 -32.77 7.75 -12.73
C LEU A 297 -32.51 7.98 -14.23
N LYS A 298 -32.14 9.21 -14.59
CA LYS A 298 -31.61 9.50 -15.93
C LYS A 298 -30.18 8.98 -16.04
N PHE A 299 -29.87 8.29 -17.12
CA PHE A 299 -28.51 7.82 -17.43
C PHE A 299 -28.16 8.11 -18.89
N THR A 300 -26.87 8.02 -19.22
CA THR A 300 -26.34 8.18 -20.59
C THR A 300 -25.61 6.93 -21.03
N CYS A 301 -25.43 6.77 -22.35
CA CYS A 301 -24.66 5.70 -22.95
C CYS A 301 -23.45 6.30 -23.67
N GLU A 302 -22.26 5.82 -23.33
CA GLU A 302 -21.00 6.22 -23.97
C GLU A 302 -20.32 4.99 -24.57
N TRP A 303 -19.57 5.21 -25.65
CA TRP A 303 -18.73 4.15 -26.21
C TRP A 303 -17.65 3.76 -25.21
N LYS A 304 -17.59 2.47 -24.89
CA LYS A 304 -16.47 1.92 -24.13
C LYS A 304 -15.31 1.64 -25.09
N TYR A 305 -14.46 2.64 -25.29
CA TYR A 305 -13.25 2.51 -26.10
C TYR A 305 -12.31 1.42 -25.56
N ASP A 306 -11.53 0.82 -26.46
CA ASP A 306 -10.54 -0.23 -26.17
C ASP A 306 -9.13 0.36 -26.23
N GLY A 307 -8.69 0.92 -25.10
CA GLY A 307 -7.43 1.64 -25.00
C GLY A 307 -6.78 1.52 -23.64
N GLU A 308 -6.01 2.54 -23.27
CA GLU A 308 -5.47 2.71 -21.93
C GLU A 308 -6.10 3.93 -21.27
N ARG A 309 -6.70 3.74 -20.10
CA ARG A 309 -7.20 4.87 -19.30
C ARG A 309 -6.07 5.83 -18.95
N ALA A 310 -6.27 7.10 -19.27
CA ALA A 310 -5.35 8.20 -19.05
C ALA A 310 -6.04 9.29 -18.23
N GLN A 311 -5.69 9.40 -16.96
CA GLN A 311 -6.10 10.51 -16.10
C GLN A 311 -5.12 11.67 -16.30
N ILE A 312 -5.53 12.71 -17.01
CA ILE A 312 -4.67 13.83 -17.42
C ILE A 312 -4.86 14.98 -16.43
N HIS A 313 -3.81 15.37 -15.74
CA HIS A 313 -3.80 16.48 -14.80
C HIS A 313 -3.10 17.66 -15.46
N PHE A 314 -3.78 18.80 -15.47
CA PHE A 314 -3.22 20.09 -15.83
C PHE A 314 -3.24 20.98 -14.59
N ALA A 315 -2.07 21.33 -14.07
CA ALA A 315 -1.91 22.17 -12.88
C ALA A 315 -1.77 23.64 -13.25
N GLU A 316 -2.02 24.53 -12.28
CA GLU A 316 -1.96 26.00 -12.48
C GLU A 316 -0.57 26.51 -12.87
N ASP A 317 0.48 25.78 -12.51
CA ASP A 317 1.87 26.06 -12.91
C ASP A 317 2.17 25.65 -14.37
N GLY A 318 1.17 25.13 -15.08
CA GLY A 318 1.27 24.66 -16.46
C GLY A 318 1.77 23.22 -16.61
N LYS A 319 2.08 22.53 -15.50
CA LYS A 319 2.57 21.14 -15.55
C LYS A 319 1.44 20.19 -15.95
N ILE A 320 1.75 19.32 -16.91
CA ILE A 320 0.86 18.24 -17.35
C ILE A 320 1.41 16.91 -16.84
N SER A 321 0.58 16.14 -16.16
CA SER A 321 0.91 14.79 -15.69
C SER A 321 -0.16 13.81 -16.15
N ILE A 322 0.23 12.59 -16.53
CA ILE A 322 -0.70 11.58 -17.04
C ILE A 322 -0.55 10.33 -16.19
N TYR A 323 -1.65 9.86 -15.61
CA TYR A 323 -1.66 8.71 -14.72
C TYR A 323 -2.51 7.57 -15.28
N SER A 324 -2.08 6.33 -15.03
CA SER A 324 -2.83 5.13 -15.40
C SER A 324 -4.02 4.89 -14.48
N ARG A 325 -4.85 3.90 -14.83
CA ARG A 325 -5.92 3.37 -13.97
C ARG A 325 -5.45 2.98 -12.56
N ASN A 326 -4.20 2.53 -12.43
CA ASN A 326 -3.60 2.11 -11.16
C ASN A 326 -2.70 3.18 -10.55
N GLN A 327 -2.89 4.46 -10.95
CA GLN A 327 -2.14 5.61 -10.47
C GLN A 327 -0.64 5.57 -10.86
N GLU A 328 -0.21 4.72 -11.80
CA GLU A 328 1.17 4.75 -12.29
C GLU A 328 1.41 6.02 -13.12
N ASN A 329 2.59 6.63 -12.98
CA ASN A 329 2.95 7.80 -13.76
C ASN A 329 3.33 7.42 -15.20
N ASN A 330 2.45 7.79 -16.14
CA ASN A 330 2.58 7.56 -17.57
C ASN A 330 2.98 8.84 -18.34
N THR A 331 3.38 9.91 -17.66
CA THR A 331 3.66 11.22 -18.28
C THR A 331 4.70 11.10 -19.41
N SER A 332 5.81 10.37 -19.18
CA SER A 332 6.85 10.19 -20.21
C SER A 332 6.43 9.28 -21.37
N LYS A 333 5.37 8.48 -21.21
CA LYS A 333 4.83 7.61 -22.27
C LYS A 333 4.09 8.43 -23.33
N TYR A 334 3.57 9.61 -23.00
CA TYR A 334 2.66 10.40 -23.84
C TYR A 334 3.13 11.84 -24.12
N PRO A 335 4.35 12.05 -24.67
CA PRO A 335 4.84 13.40 -24.99
C PRO A 335 4.01 14.10 -26.08
N ASP A 336 3.36 13.32 -26.95
CA ASP A 336 2.46 13.79 -28.00
C ASP A 336 1.13 14.31 -27.45
N ILE A 337 0.56 13.68 -26.41
CA ILE A 337 -0.62 14.21 -25.71
C ILE A 337 -0.26 15.55 -25.05
N ILE A 338 0.87 15.60 -24.33
CA ILE A 338 1.36 16.81 -23.67
C ILE A 338 1.56 17.95 -24.68
N GLY A 339 2.21 17.66 -25.81
CA GLY A 339 2.45 18.65 -26.86
C GLY A 339 1.19 19.18 -27.54
N ARG A 340 0.10 18.41 -27.55
CA ARG A 340 -1.19 18.82 -28.14
C ARG A 340 -2.16 19.46 -27.15
N PHE A 341 -1.95 19.30 -25.84
CA PHE A 341 -2.89 19.73 -24.81
C PHE A 341 -3.25 21.22 -24.91
N LYS A 342 -2.26 22.09 -25.15
CA LYS A 342 -2.47 23.53 -25.31
C LYS A 342 -3.42 23.89 -26.47
N ASN A 343 -3.47 23.08 -27.52
CA ASN A 343 -4.34 23.31 -28.67
C ASN A 343 -5.80 22.89 -28.40
N THR A 344 -6.03 22.15 -27.32
CA THR A 344 -7.35 21.64 -26.91
C THR A 344 -7.94 22.38 -25.70
N GLN A 345 -7.16 23.27 -25.10
CA GLN A 345 -7.51 23.99 -23.89
C GLN A 345 -8.34 25.23 -24.22
N GLY A 346 -9.48 25.41 -23.55
CA GLY A 346 -10.23 26.67 -23.60
C GLY A 346 -9.48 27.79 -22.87
N GLU A 347 -9.58 29.02 -23.36
CA GLU A 347 -8.79 30.19 -22.89
C GLU A 347 -8.86 30.43 -21.36
N ASN A 348 -9.99 30.09 -20.73
CA ASN A 348 -10.25 30.33 -19.31
C ASN A 348 -9.87 29.17 -18.38
N VAL A 349 -9.39 28.03 -18.90
CA VAL A 349 -9.04 26.86 -18.08
C VAL A 349 -7.68 27.10 -17.43
N LYS A 350 -7.63 27.19 -16.10
CA LYS A 350 -6.38 27.37 -15.33
C LYS A 350 -5.78 26.06 -14.82
N SER A 351 -6.64 25.11 -14.45
CA SER A 351 -6.27 23.77 -14.03
C SER A 351 -7.44 22.82 -14.23
N CYS A 352 -7.17 21.54 -14.46
CA CYS A 352 -8.21 20.51 -14.56
C CYS A 352 -7.63 19.10 -14.36
N ILE A 353 -8.54 18.14 -14.15
CA ILE A 353 -8.27 16.71 -14.23
C ILE A 353 -9.27 16.14 -15.23
N LEU A 354 -8.76 15.50 -16.29
CA LEU A 354 -9.57 14.84 -17.31
C LEU A 354 -9.48 13.32 -17.12
N ASP A 355 -10.63 12.65 -17.27
CA ASP A 355 -10.72 11.20 -17.32
C ASP A 355 -10.92 10.79 -18.78
N CYS A 356 -9.93 10.12 -19.35
CA CYS A 356 -9.87 9.86 -20.79
C CYS A 356 -9.47 8.41 -21.06
N GLU A 357 -9.77 7.95 -22.29
CA GLU A 357 -9.20 6.72 -22.84
C GLU A 357 -8.23 7.10 -23.96
N ALA A 358 -6.95 6.73 -23.82
CA ALA A 358 -5.97 6.85 -24.88
C ALA A 358 -6.11 5.65 -25.83
N VAL A 359 -6.33 5.92 -27.13
CA VAL A 359 -6.58 4.89 -28.14
C VAL A 359 -5.57 5.03 -29.27
N ALA A 360 -5.13 3.91 -29.85
CA ALA A 360 -4.28 3.95 -31.04
C ALA A 360 -5.10 4.41 -32.26
N TRP A 361 -4.51 5.28 -33.07
CA TRP A 361 -5.19 5.92 -34.19
C TRP A 361 -4.34 5.85 -35.46
N ASP A 362 -4.97 5.43 -36.57
CA ASP A 362 -4.39 5.44 -37.91
C ASP A 362 -4.64 6.80 -38.56
N ASN A 363 -3.58 7.57 -38.82
CA ASN A 363 -3.70 8.90 -39.40
C ASN A 363 -4.08 8.88 -40.89
N ASP A 364 -3.74 7.82 -41.61
CA ASP A 364 -4.01 7.71 -43.05
C ASP A 364 -5.44 7.26 -43.28
N LYS A 365 -5.86 6.22 -42.57
CA LYS A 365 -7.23 5.65 -42.68
C LYS A 365 -8.26 6.35 -41.80
N LYS A 366 -7.81 7.22 -40.88
CA LYS A 366 -8.66 7.95 -39.92
C LYS A 366 -9.58 7.02 -39.12
N GLN A 367 -9.00 5.97 -38.54
CA GLN A 367 -9.75 4.98 -37.76
C GLN A 367 -9.00 4.55 -36.50
N ILE A 368 -9.76 4.05 -35.52
CA ILE A 368 -9.24 3.42 -34.30
C ILE A 368 -8.52 2.11 -34.67
N LEU A 369 -7.39 1.87 -34.00
CA LEU A 369 -6.64 0.63 -34.07
C LEU A 369 -6.84 -0.21 -32.80
N PRO A 370 -6.65 -1.54 -32.87
CA PRO A 370 -6.79 -2.43 -31.71
C PRO A 370 -5.82 -2.09 -30.56
N PHE A 371 -6.20 -2.42 -29.33
CA PHE A 371 -5.37 -2.23 -28.13
C PHE A 371 -3.97 -2.86 -28.25
N GLN A 372 -3.84 -3.99 -28.95
CA GLN A 372 -2.55 -4.66 -29.16
C GLN A 372 -1.53 -3.77 -29.88
N ILE A 373 -1.98 -2.82 -30.71
CA ILE A 373 -1.08 -1.84 -31.33
C ILE A 373 -0.64 -0.81 -30.27
N LEU A 374 -1.57 -0.30 -29.47
CA LEU A 374 -1.28 0.65 -28.39
C LEU A 374 -0.30 0.07 -27.35
N SER A 375 -0.44 -1.20 -27.00
CA SER A 375 0.39 -1.85 -25.97
C SER A 375 1.87 -1.96 -26.36
N THR A 376 2.20 -1.90 -27.66
CA THR A 376 3.60 -1.86 -28.15
C THR A 376 4.28 -0.51 -27.91
N ARG A 377 3.53 0.52 -27.51
CA ARG A 377 4.04 1.86 -27.25
C ARG A 377 5.05 1.84 -26.11
N LYS A 378 6.32 2.12 -26.43
CA LYS A 378 7.42 2.16 -25.45
C LYS A 378 7.23 3.27 -24.42
N ARG A 379 7.56 2.98 -23.17
CA ARG A 379 7.84 4.01 -22.16
C ARG A 379 9.16 4.68 -22.55
N LYS A 380 9.19 5.99 -22.75
CA LYS A 380 10.46 6.72 -22.89
C LYS A 380 11.06 6.89 -21.49
N VAL A 381 12.27 6.37 -21.30
CA VAL A 381 13.09 6.75 -20.15
C VAL A 381 13.55 8.17 -20.43
N MET A 382 13.12 9.13 -19.60
CA MET A 382 13.64 10.49 -19.65
C MET A 382 14.97 10.57 -18.93
#